data_AF-A0A674JZ17-F1
#
_entry.id   AF-A0A674JZ17-F1
#
_cell.length_a   1.000
_cell.length_b   1.000
_cell.length_c   1.000
_cell.angle_alpha   90.00
_cell.angle_beta   90.00
_cell.angle_gamma   90.00
#
_symmetry.space_group_name_H-M   'P 1'
#
loop_
_entity.id
_entity.type
_entity.pdbx_description
1 polymer ?
#
loop_
_entity_poly.entity_id
_entity_poly.type
_entity_poly.pdbx_seq_one_letter_code
_entity_poly.pdbx_strand_id
1 'polypeptide(L)'
;MAAAASSSSSSESNEANSKWLDAHYDPMANLYTFSSCIALADLHGDGEYKLVVGDLGMAGHTMRLKVYRGTGLASESTLLDLPSAVATFLMDQNEPRTPAVAVASGPFVYVYKNLRPYFKFTLPPLDANPLEQDVWEQAKEVSRWGVAWPSQGTSPHPCPPPQTNGPTPPWHSTSDPGLGVESSG
;
A
#
# COMPACT_ATOMS: atom_id res chain seq x y z
N MET A 1 49.40 -34.86 -23.47
CA MET A 1 48.17 -34.04 -23.48
C MET A 1 47.28 -34.58 -22.39
N ALA A 2 47.09 -33.82 -21.30
CA ALA A 2 46.27 -34.22 -20.17
C ALA A 2 44.79 -33.95 -20.48
N ALA A 3 43.93 -34.94 -20.28
CA ALA A 3 42.49 -34.78 -20.33
C ALA A 3 42.03 -34.18 -18.99
N ALA A 4 41.46 -32.98 -19.03
CA ALA A 4 40.79 -32.38 -17.89
C ALA A 4 39.40 -33.04 -17.75
N ALA A 5 39.22 -33.82 -16.69
CA ALA A 5 37.89 -34.26 -16.27
C ALA A 5 37.18 -33.06 -15.64
N SER A 6 36.13 -32.57 -16.31
CA SER A 6 35.23 -31.56 -15.77
C SER A 6 34.42 -32.18 -14.63
N SER A 7 34.63 -31.69 -13.41
CA SER A 7 33.82 -32.02 -12.24
C SER A 7 32.42 -31.41 -12.38
N SER A 8 31.47 -32.21 -12.86
CA SER A 8 30.03 -31.89 -12.80
C SER A 8 29.32 -33.03 -12.07
N SER A 9 29.27 -32.99 -10.74
CA SER A 9 28.62 -34.07 -9.98
C SER A 9 28.16 -33.62 -8.58
N SER A 10 27.33 -32.58 -8.51
CA SER A 10 26.74 -32.15 -7.23
C SER A 10 25.30 -31.63 -7.29
N SER A 11 24.65 -31.57 -8.47
CA SER A 11 23.26 -31.14 -8.63
C SER A 11 22.26 -32.28 -8.88
N GLU A 12 22.69 -33.41 -9.43
CA GLU A 12 21.79 -34.52 -9.84
C GLU A 12 21.21 -35.32 -8.67
N SER A 13 21.82 -35.28 -7.47
CA SER A 13 21.38 -36.07 -6.32
C SER A 13 20.11 -35.55 -5.64
N ASN A 14 19.76 -34.28 -5.86
CA ASN A 14 18.62 -33.64 -5.19
C ASN A 14 17.32 -33.79 -6.02
N GLU A 15 17.43 -33.82 -7.34
CA GLU A 15 16.30 -34.04 -8.26
C GLU A 15 15.79 -35.49 -8.19
N ALA A 16 16.70 -36.46 -8.01
CA ALA A 16 16.35 -37.88 -7.87
C ALA A 16 15.54 -38.23 -6.60
N ASN A 17 15.45 -37.32 -5.63
CA ASN A 17 14.63 -37.45 -4.41
C ASN A 17 13.47 -36.44 -4.35
N SER A 18 13.21 -35.74 -5.46
CA SER A 18 12.05 -34.86 -5.55
C SER A 18 10.77 -35.70 -5.59
N LYS A 19 9.80 -35.34 -4.73
CA LYS A 19 8.45 -35.90 -4.78
C LYS A 19 7.54 -35.15 -5.76
N TRP A 20 8.05 -34.09 -6.39
CA TRP A 20 7.29 -33.23 -7.29
C TRP A 20 7.40 -33.73 -8.73
N LEU A 21 6.30 -33.56 -9.47
CA LEU A 21 6.28 -33.76 -10.92
C LEU A 21 6.27 -32.38 -11.59
N ASP A 22 7.25 -32.13 -12.45
CA ASP A 22 7.32 -30.89 -13.22
C ASP A 22 6.28 -30.92 -14.34
N ALA A 23 5.11 -30.33 -14.07
CA ALA A 23 3.98 -30.35 -15.00
C ALA A 23 4.17 -29.38 -16.18
N HIS A 24 4.72 -28.19 -15.94
CA HIS A 24 4.92 -27.17 -16.95
C HIS A 24 5.96 -26.13 -16.51
N TYR A 25 6.77 -25.65 -17.46
CA TYR A 25 7.77 -24.62 -17.24
C TYR A 25 7.70 -23.56 -18.35
N ASP A 26 7.30 -22.34 -17.99
CA ASP A 26 7.23 -21.19 -18.90
C ASP A 26 7.95 -19.97 -18.29
N PRO A 27 9.24 -19.78 -18.58
CA PRO A 27 10.00 -18.63 -18.11
C PRO A 27 9.63 -17.31 -18.83
N MET A 28 8.84 -17.37 -19.91
CA MET A 28 8.46 -16.21 -20.72
C MET A 28 7.05 -15.67 -20.40
N ALA A 29 6.34 -16.28 -19.44
CA ALA A 29 4.99 -15.89 -19.03
C ALA A 29 4.88 -14.43 -18.56
N ASN A 30 5.99 -13.83 -18.10
CA ASN A 30 6.10 -12.42 -17.72
C ASN A 30 5.00 -11.96 -16.75
N LEU A 31 4.78 -12.74 -15.69
CA LEU A 31 3.70 -12.55 -14.74
C LEU A 31 4.22 -11.86 -13.47
N TYR A 32 3.78 -10.64 -13.21
CA TYR A 32 4.18 -9.87 -12.04
C TYR A 32 3.02 -9.82 -11.04
N THR A 33 3.07 -10.66 -10.01
CA THR A 33 1.96 -10.79 -9.06
C THR A 33 2.44 -11.10 -7.64
N PHE A 34 1.54 -10.95 -6.68
CA PHE A 34 1.70 -11.43 -5.31
C PHE A 34 0.75 -12.59 -5.07
N SER A 35 1.02 -13.41 -4.05
CA SER A 35 0.13 -14.53 -3.67
C SER A 35 -1.30 -14.07 -3.35
N SER A 36 -1.49 -12.87 -2.81
CA SER A 36 -2.81 -12.28 -2.55
C SER A 36 -3.61 -11.94 -3.80
N CYS A 37 -2.93 -11.83 -4.96
CA CYS A 37 -3.53 -11.50 -6.24
C CYS A 37 -3.74 -12.74 -7.13
N ILE A 38 -3.63 -13.94 -6.55
CA ILE A 38 -3.86 -15.21 -7.24
C ILE A 38 -5.07 -15.91 -6.63
N ALA A 39 -5.97 -16.40 -7.47
CA ALA A 39 -7.09 -17.23 -7.06
C ALA A 39 -7.31 -18.37 -8.06
N LEU A 40 -7.90 -19.47 -7.61
CA LEU A 40 -8.23 -20.63 -8.44
C LEU A 40 -9.70 -20.96 -8.27
N ALA A 41 -10.45 -20.97 -9.37
CA ALA A 41 -11.89 -21.21 -9.34
C ALA A 41 -12.42 -21.77 -10.67
N ASP A 42 -13.46 -22.59 -10.58
CA ASP A 42 -14.25 -22.99 -11.75
C ASP A 42 -15.21 -21.86 -12.12
N LEU A 43 -14.76 -20.93 -12.95
CA LEU A 43 -15.51 -19.73 -13.33
C LEU A 43 -16.73 -20.01 -14.22
N HIS A 44 -16.83 -21.21 -14.79
CA HIS A 44 -17.91 -21.57 -15.73
C HIS A 44 -18.86 -22.63 -15.17
N GLY A 45 -18.52 -23.28 -14.06
CA GLY A 45 -19.30 -24.38 -13.49
C GLY A 45 -19.19 -25.67 -14.30
N ASP A 46 -18.13 -25.82 -15.10
CA ASP A 46 -17.90 -26.98 -15.98
C ASP A 46 -16.92 -28.01 -15.38
N GLY A 47 -16.49 -27.80 -14.13
CA GLY A 47 -15.48 -28.60 -13.44
C GLY A 47 -14.04 -28.23 -13.81
N GLU A 48 -13.84 -27.26 -14.71
CA GLU A 48 -12.52 -26.86 -15.15
C GLU A 48 -12.06 -25.57 -14.45
N TYR A 49 -11.26 -25.77 -13.41
CA TYR A 49 -10.66 -24.68 -12.64
C TYR A 49 -9.71 -23.83 -13.50
N LYS A 50 -9.86 -22.52 -13.34
CA LYS A 50 -9.05 -21.51 -14.03
C LYS A 50 -8.25 -20.74 -12.99
N LEU A 51 -6.99 -20.48 -13.33
CA LEU A 51 -6.10 -19.68 -12.50
C LEU A 51 -6.32 -18.22 -12.85
N VAL A 52 -6.76 -17.43 -11.88
CA VAL A 52 -7.01 -16.00 -12.00
C VAL A 52 -5.86 -15.26 -11.33
N VAL A 53 -5.27 -14.30 -12.03
CA VAL A 53 -4.12 -13.55 -11.56
C VAL A 53 -4.31 -12.06 -11.83
N GLY A 54 -4.19 -11.24 -10.79
CA GLY A 54 -3.99 -9.80 -10.90
C GLY A 54 -2.53 -9.52 -11.22
N ASP A 55 -2.23 -9.24 -12.49
CA ASP A 55 -0.93 -8.81 -12.96
C ASP A 55 -0.74 -7.32 -12.71
N LEU A 56 0.28 -6.98 -11.92
CA LEU A 56 0.65 -5.61 -11.58
C LEU A 56 1.24 -4.88 -12.79
N GLY A 57 1.74 -5.64 -13.78
CA GLY A 57 2.53 -5.10 -14.87
C GLY A 57 3.92 -4.65 -14.42
N MET A 58 4.72 -4.20 -15.38
CA MET A 58 6.06 -3.65 -15.20
C MET A 58 6.13 -2.30 -15.92
N ALA A 59 6.94 -1.36 -15.43
CA ALA A 59 7.08 0.01 -15.94
C ALA A 59 6.75 0.17 -17.45
N GLY A 60 5.58 0.73 -17.75
CA GLY A 60 5.05 0.92 -19.12
C GLY A 60 3.95 -0.07 -19.56
N HIS A 61 3.73 -1.15 -18.83
CA HIS A 61 2.67 -2.13 -19.08
C HIS A 61 1.45 -1.86 -18.20
N THR A 62 0.27 -2.00 -18.79
CA THR A 62 -1.01 -1.86 -18.10
C THR A 62 -1.21 -3.01 -17.11
N MET A 63 -1.74 -2.72 -15.93
CA MET A 63 -2.21 -3.74 -14.99
C MET A 63 -3.37 -4.52 -15.60
N ARG A 64 -3.42 -5.84 -15.39
CA ARG A 64 -4.39 -6.71 -16.04
C ARG A 64 -4.84 -7.85 -15.14
N LEU A 65 -6.11 -8.22 -15.25
CA LEU A 65 -6.65 -9.45 -14.72
C LEU A 65 -6.49 -10.53 -15.78
N LYS A 66 -5.54 -11.44 -15.57
CA LYS A 66 -5.24 -12.57 -16.46
C LYS A 66 -5.92 -13.82 -15.94
N VAL A 67 -6.46 -14.63 -16.85
CA VAL A 67 -7.13 -15.89 -16.54
C VAL A 67 -6.52 -16.97 -17.40
N TYR A 68 -5.93 -17.97 -16.75
CA TYR A 68 -5.29 -19.10 -17.41
C TYR A 68 -6.18 -20.34 -17.37
N ARG A 69 -6.15 -21.09 -18.46
CA ARG A 69 -6.83 -22.38 -18.63
C ARG A 69 -5.78 -23.39 -19.09
N GLY A 70 -5.55 -24.43 -18.28
CA GLY A 70 -4.40 -25.31 -18.49
C GLY A 70 -3.09 -24.51 -18.43
N THR A 71 -2.27 -24.62 -19.47
CA THR A 71 -0.98 -23.91 -19.60
C THR A 71 -1.08 -22.60 -20.39
N GLY A 72 -2.26 -22.25 -20.92
CA GLY A 72 -2.45 -21.09 -21.79
C GLY A 72 -3.21 -19.95 -21.13
N LEU A 73 -2.96 -18.72 -21.59
CA LEU A 73 -3.77 -17.56 -21.24
C LEU A 73 -5.11 -17.62 -21.99
N ALA A 74 -6.22 -17.66 -21.24
CA ALA A 74 -7.57 -17.78 -21.78
C ALA A 74 -8.28 -16.43 -21.93
N SER A 75 -8.07 -15.52 -20.97
CA SER A 75 -8.70 -14.21 -20.97
C SER A 75 -7.84 -13.18 -20.27
N GLU A 76 -8.00 -11.93 -20.67
CA GLU A 76 -7.28 -10.81 -20.12
C GLU A 76 -8.21 -9.59 -20.10
N SER A 77 -8.24 -8.86 -18.98
CA SER A 77 -8.99 -7.61 -18.84
C SER A 77 -8.11 -6.55 -18.20
N THR A 78 -8.15 -5.32 -18.73
CA THR A 78 -7.37 -4.21 -18.15
C THR A 78 -7.96 -3.81 -16.80
N LEU A 79 -7.08 -3.69 -15.80
CA LEU A 79 -7.42 -3.13 -14.50
C LEU A 79 -7.25 -1.61 -14.53
N LEU A 80 -8.06 -0.92 -13.74
CA LEU A 80 -8.01 0.54 -13.65
C LEU A 80 -6.87 1.04 -12.76
N ASP A 81 -6.46 0.21 -11.80
CA ASP A 81 -5.46 0.55 -10.79
C ASP A 81 -4.81 -0.73 -10.23
N LEU A 82 -3.74 -0.56 -9.45
CA LEU A 82 -2.92 -1.64 -8.90
C LEU A 82 -3.76 -2.62 -8.05
N PRO A 83 -3.82 -3.92 -8.41
CA PRO A 83 -4.54 -4.89 -7.60
C PRO A 83 -3.80 -5.14 -6.28
N SER A 84 -4.51 -5.00 -5.18
CA SER A 84 -4.04 -5.35 -3.83
C SER A 84 -4.39 -6.80 -3.47
N ALA A 85 -5.53 -7.29 -3.94
CA ALA A 85 -5.96 -8.68 -3.75
C ALA A 85 -6.95 -9.12 -4.84
N VAL A 86 -6.98 -10.43 -5.08
CA VAL A 86 -7.96 -11.11 -5.93
C VAL A 86 -8.61 -12.24 -5.12
N ALA A 87 -9.92 -12.28 -5.11
CA ALA A 87 -10.69 -13.33 -4.46
C ALA A 87 -11.77 -13.87 -5.41
N THR A 88 -12.17 -15.12 -5.20
CA THR A 88 -13.32 -15.70 -5.89
C THR A 88 -14.37 -16.07 -4.86
N PHE A 89 -15.63 -15.80 -5.19
CA PHE A 89 -16.74 -16.00 -4.25
C PHE A 89 -18.03 -16.26 -5.01
N LEU A 90 -18.94 -16.99 -4.36
CA LEU A 90 -20.22 -17.36 -4.95
C LEU A 90 -21.23 -16.25 -4.63
N MET A 91 -21.67 -15.51 -5.66
CA MET A 91 -22.58 -14.37 -5.48
C MET A 91 -24.03 -14.79 -5.26
N ASP A 92 -24.44 -15.92 -5.82
CA ASP A 92 -25.82 -16.37 -5.88
C ASP A 92 -25.92 -17.82 -5.42
N GLN A 93 -27.13 -18.23 -5.04
CA GLN A 93 -27.47 -19.59 -4.67
C GLN A 93 -28.05 -20.43 -5.82
N ASN A 94 -28.36 -19.79 -6.97
CA ASN A 94 -28.93 -20.45 -8.14
C ASN A 94 -27.92 -21.37 -8.84
N GLU A 95 -28.42 -22.49 -9.38
CA GLU A 95 -27.66 -23.43 -10.21
C GLU A 95 -27.69 -23.04 -11.71
N PRO A 96 -26.58 -23.17 -12.45
CA PRO A 96 -25.24 -23.57 -11.99
C PRO A 96 -24.54 -22.45 -11.21
N ARG A 97 -23.88 -22.82 -10.10
CA ARG A 97 -23.30 -21.86 -9.19
C ARG A 97 -21.90 -21.43 -9.64
N THR A 98 -21.83 -20.45 -10.53
CA THR A 98 -20.55 -19.92 -11.00
C THR A 98 -20.02 -18.84 -10.04
N PRO A 99 -18.75 -18.93 -9.59
CA PRO A 99 -18.12 -17.91 -8.77
C PRO A 99 -17.84 -16.65 -9.59
N ALA A 100 -17.97 -15.50 -8.93
CA ALA A 100 -17.47 -14.24 -9.43
C ALA A 100 -16.05 -14.00 -8.93
N VAL A 101 -15.33 -13.12 -9.63
CA VAL A 101 -14.00 -12.65 -9.22
C VAL A 101 -14.16 -11.26 -8.62
N ALA A 102 -13.66 -11.04 -7.41
CA ALA A 102 -13.46 -9.71 -6.82
C ALA A 102 -11.99 -9.32 -6.95
N VAL A 103 -11.74 -8.10 -7.42
CA VAL A 103 -10.43 -7.46 -7.47
C VAL A 103 -10.48 -6.20 -6.62
N ALA A 104 -9.66 -6.15 -5.56
CA ALA A 104 -9.53 -4.96 -4.74
C ALA A 104 -8.39 -4.08 -5.29
N SER A 105 -8.70 -2.81 -5.60
CA SER A 105 -7.70 -1.81 -5.99
C SER A 105 -8.07 -0.44 -5.41
N GLY A 106 -7.17 0.17 -4.66
CA GLY A 106 -7.42 1.43 -3.96
C GLY A 106 -8.67 1.36 -3.06
N PRO A 107 -9.59 2.35 -3.10
CA PRO A 107 -10.82 2.33 -2.31
C PRO A 107 -11.96 1.53 -2.98
N PHE A 108 -11.67 0.73 -4.01
CA PHE A 108 -12.67 0.07 -4.83
C PHE A 108 -12.54 -1.45 -4.80
N VAL A 109 -13.68 -2.13 -4.89
CA VAL A 109 -13.75 -3.58 -5.18
C VAL A 109 -14.51 -3.76 -6.48
N TYR A 110 -13.81 -4.26 -7.50
CA TYR A 110 -14.36 -4.57 -8.81
C TYR A 110 -14.78 -6.04 -8.84
N VAL A 111 -16.05 -6.29 -9.15
CA VAL A 111 -16.60 -7.63 -9.27
C VAL A 111 -16.79 -7.95 -10.75
N TYR A 112 -16.23 -9.09 -11.17
CA TYR A 112 -16.34 -9.64 -12.51
C TYR A 112 -17.18 -10.91 -12.47
N LYS A 113 -18.26 -10.94 -13.25
CA LYS A 113 -19.12 -12.12 -13.42
C LYS A 113 -18.94 -12.63 -14.85
N ASN A 114 -18.65 -13.92 -15.01
CA ASN A 114 -18.33 -14.51 -16.31
C ASN A 114 -17.24 -13.71 -17.05
N LEU A 115 -16.20 -13.30 -16.32
CA LEU A 115 -15.06 -12.51 -16.83
C LEU A 115 -15.42 -11.14 -17.41
N ARG A 116 -16.62 -10.62 -17.11
CA ARG A 116 -17.05 -9.28 -17.52
C ARG A 116 -17.23 -8.39 -16.28
N PRO A 117 -16.83 -7.11 -16.35
CA PRO A 117 -17.13 -6.16 -15.28
C PRO A 117 -18.63 -6.18 -14.98
N TYR A 118 -18.99 -6.41 -13.71
CA TYR A 118 -20.37 -6.56 -13.27
C TYR A 118 -20.76 -5.47 -12.27
N PHE A 119 -19.92 -5.25 -11.26
CA PHE A 119 -20.21 -4.31 -10.19
C PHE A 119 -18.93 -3.64 -9.69
N LYS A 120 -19.05 -2.39 -9.26
CA LYS A 120 -17.99 -1.63 -8.60
C LYS A 120 -18.51 -1.18 -7.23
N PHE A 121 -17.89 -1.69 -6.18
CA PHE A 121 -18.08 -1.18 -4.84
C PHE A 121 -17.06 -0.06 -4.57
N THR A 122 -17.49 0.98 -3.87
CA THR A 122 -16.63 2.06 -3.38
C THR A 122 -16.77 2.11 -1.87
N LEU A 123 -15.65 2.15 -1.15
CA LEU A 123 -15.66 2.32 0.30
C LEU A 123 -16.37 3.64 0.66
N PRO A 124 -17.27 3.64 1.67
CA PRO A 124 -17.86 4.88 2.17
C PRO A 124 -16.76 5.84 2.64
N PRO A 125 -16.76 7.10 2.19
CA PRO A 125 -15.80 8.07 2.70
C PRO A 125 -16.07 8.32 4.18
N LEU A 126 -15.00 8.56 4.93
CA LEU A 126 -15.08 9.01 6.31
C LEU A 126 -14.89 10.52 6.36
N ASP A 127 -15.64 11.18 7.24
CA ASP A 127 -15.47 12.61 7.46
C ASP A 127 -14.13 12.90 8.10
N ALA A 128 -13.55 14.05 7.74
CA ALA A 128 -12.32 14.52 8.36
C ALA A 128 -12.54 14.82 9.85
N ASN A 129 -11.47 14.73 10.64
CA ASN A 129 -11.55 15.10 12.05
C ASN A 129 -11.93 16.60 12.16
N PRO A 130 -12.90 16.98 13.03
CA PRO A 130 -13.30 18.38 13.20
C PRO A 130 -12.14 19.35 13.43
N LEU A 131 -11.11 18.94 14.17
CA LEU A 131 -9.92 19.80 14.40
C LEU A 131 -9.13 20.04 13.11
N GLU A 132 -8.98 19.03 12.26
CA GLU A 132 -8.34 19.17 10.95
C GLU A 132 -9.19 20.04 10.02
N GLN A 133 -10.51 19.92 10.14
CA GLN A 133 -11.46 20.73 9.40
C GLN A 133 -11.37 22.21 9.79
N ASP A 134 -11.28 22.53 11.08
CA ASP A 134 -11.09 23.90 11.56
C ASP A 134 -9.77 24.50 11.04
N VAL A 135 -8.67 23.75 11.09
CA VAL A 135 -7.36 24.19 10.56
C VAL A 135 -7.45 24.40 9.04
N TRP A 136 -8.13 23.50 8.33
CA TRP A 136 -8.35 23.61 6.89
C TRP A 136 -9.18 24.85 6.53
N GLU A 137 -10.19 25.17 7.33
CA GLU A 137 -11.02 26.37 7.17
C GLU A 137 -10.23 27.66 7.42
N GLN A 138 -9.40 27.68 8.45
CA GLN A 138 -8.49 28.80 8.71
C GLN A 138 -7.50 29.01 7.56
N ALA A 139 -6.92 27.94 7.02
CA ALA A 139 -5.98 28.02 5.90
C ALA A 139 -6.62 28.57 4.62
N LYS A 140 -7.90 28.23 4.35
CA LYS A 140 -8.68 28.78 3.22
C LYS A 140 -8.85 30.30 3.34
N GLU A 141 -9.12 30.80 4.54
CA GLU A 141 -9.19 32.24 4.82
C GLU A 141 -7.83 32.91 4.64
N VAL A 142 -6.74 32.35 5.19
CA VAL A 142 -5.39 32.94 5.08
C VAL A 142 -4.93 33.09 3.62
N SER A 143 -5.21 32.08 2.77
CA SER A 143 -4.94 32.19 1.32
C SER A 143 -5.74 33.29 0.62
N ARG A 144 -6.94 33.61 1.13
CA ARG A 144 -7.82 34.64 0.58
C ARG A 144 -7.36 36.06 0.91
N TRP A 145 -6.67 36.24 2.04
CA TRP A 145 -6.16 37.54 2.50
C TRP A 145 -4.71 37.83 2.07
N GLY A 146 -4.07 36.92 1.32
CA GLY A 146 -2.69 37.13 0.83
C GLY A 146 -1.66 37.30 1.93
N VAL A 147 -1.92 36.77 3.13
CA VAL A 147 -0.96 36.82 4.23
C VAL A 147 0.04 35.69 4.00
N ALA A 148 1.19 36.04 3.44
CA ALA A 148 2.30 35.12 3.23
C ALA A 148 2.61 34.40 4.54
N TRP A 149 2.67 33.06 4.49
CA TRP A 149 3.25 32.26 5.56
C TRP A 149 4.63 32.84 5.89
N PRO A 150 4.99 33.10 7.16
CA PRO A 150 6.32 33.60 7.48
C PRO A 150 7.33 32.54 7.03
N SER A 151 8.02 32.81 5.92
CA SER A 151 9.21 32.08 5.53
C SER A 151 10.19 32.18 6.70
N GLN A 152 10.63 31.03 7.20
CA GLN A 152 11.53 30.89 8.33
C GLN A 152 12.58 32.02 8.36
N GLY A 153 12.61 32.76 9.46
CA GLY A 153 13.60 33.82 9.65
C GLY A 153 13.05 35.06 10.32
N THR A 154 12.44 34.93 11.50
CA THR A 154 12.55 35.97 12.55
C THR A 154 12.08 35.36 13.87
N SER A 155 12.94 35.45 14.88
CA SER A 155 12.74 34.95 16.23
C SER A 155 11.41 35.41 16.84
N PRO A 156 10.76 34.59 17.67
CA PRO A 156 9.57 35.02 18.39
C PRO A 156 9.97 36.11 19.39
N HIS A 157 9.36 37.28 19.26
CA HIS A 157 9.33 38.27 20.34
C HIS A 157 8.66 37.64 21.57
N PRO A 158 9.13 37.96 22.79
CA PRO A 158 8.68 37.30 24.00
C PRO A 158 7.27 37.74 24.37
N CYS A 159 6.51 36.80 24.94
CA CYS A 159 5.22 37.04 25.57
C CYS A 159 5.29 38.27 26.50
N PRO A 160 4.27 39.15 26.51
CA PRO A 160 4.19 40.17 27.55
C PRO A 160 3.91 39.49 28.90
N PRO A 161 4.57 39.90 30.00
CA PRO A 161 4.32 39.30 31.31
C PRO A 161 2.91 39.65 31.82
N PRO A 162 2.32 38.78 32.66
CA PRO A 162 1.00 39.02 33.23
C PRO A 162 1.02 40.26 34.15
N GLN A 163 0.07 41.17 33.95
CA GLN A 163 -0.13 42.30 34.86
C GLN A 163 -0.64 41.78 36.21
N THR A 164 0.21 41.80 37.22
CA THR A 164 -0.19 41.54 38.61
C THR A 164 -0.58 42.87 39.25
N ASN A 165 -1.89 43.15 39.30
CA ASN A 165 -2.42 44.18 40.18
C ASN A 165 -2.56 43.59 41.59
N GLY A 166 -1.62 43.90 42.47
CA GLY A 166 -1.69 43.56 43.89
C GLY A 166 -0.69 44.39 44.71
N PRO A 167 -1.04 44.85 45.92
CA PRO A 167 -0.23 45.81 46.67
C PRO A 167 1.00 45.12 47.29
N THR A 168 2.14 45.81 47.24
CA THR A 168 3.40 45.42 47.89
C THR A 168 3.30 45.53 49.42
N PRO A 169 3.75 44.52 50.19
CA PRO A 169 4.17 44.74 51.56
C PRO A 169 5.65 45.14 51.61
N PRO A 170 6.10 45.89 52.64
CA PRO A 170 7.49 46.26 52.79
C PRO A 170 8.28 45.12 53.46
N TRP A 171 9.61 45.17 53.34
CA TRP A 171 10.59 44.99 54.43
C TRP A 171 11.84 44.20 54.04
N HIS A 172 12.98 44.85 54.34
CA HIS A 172 14.36 44.38 54.55
C HIS A 172 15.16 43.91 53.32
N SER A 173 16.15 44.67 52.82
CA SER A 173 17.47 45.00 53.40
C SER A 173 18.32 43.77 53.71
N THR A 174 19.35 43.52 52.88
CA THR A 174 20.78 43.50 53.26
C THR A 174 21.68 43.38 52.03
N SER A 175 22.68 44.26 52.00
CA SER A 175 24.03 44.15 51.42
C SER A 175 24.65 42.74 51.59
N ASP A 176 25.58 42.23 50.77
CA ASP A 176 26.87 42.79 50.32
C ASP A 176 27.50 41.89 49.21
N PRO A 177 28.65 42.26 48.59
CA PRO A 177 29.19 41.73 47.34
C PRO A 177 30.37 40.74 47.52
N GLY A 178 30.79 40.13 46.41
CA GLY A 178 32.23 39.92 46.13
C GLY A 178 32.71 38.52 45.77
N LEU A 179 33.53 38.51 44.69
CA LEU A 179 34.64 37.57 44.37
C LEU A 179 34.20 36.15 43.93
N GLY A 180 34.73 35.50 42.89
CA GLY A 180 35.92 35.68 42.08
C GLY A 180 36.51 34.30 41.75
N VAL A 181 37.01 34.12 40.52
CA VAL A 181 38.15 33.25 40.14
C VAL A 181 37.93 31.75 39.77
N GLU A 182 38.53 31.43 38.60
CA GLU A 182 39.17 30.18 38.07
C GLU A 182 38.36 28.87 37.91
N SER A 183 38.32 28.22 36.74
CA SER A 183 39.33 27.57 35.86
C SER A 183 39.54 26.07 36.15
N SER A 184 39.45 25.30 35.05
CA SER A 184 40.07 24.00 34.76
C SER A 184 39.47 22.73 35.39
N GLY A 185 39.20 21.77 34.49
CA GLY A 185 38.76 20.40 34.73
C GLY A 185 38.17 19.81 33.47
#